data_AF-A0A356X4L9-F1
#
_entry.id   AF-A0A356X4L9-F1
#
_cell.length_a   1.000
_cell.length_b   1.000
_cell.length_c   1.000
_cell.angle_alpha   90.00
_cell.angle_beta   90.00
_cell.angle_gamma   90.00
#
_symmetry.space_group_name_H-M   'P 1'
#
loop_
_entity.id
_entity.type
_entity.pdbx_description
1 polymer ?
#
loop_
_entity_poly.entity_id
_entity_poly.type
_entity_poly.pdbx_seq_one_letter_code
_entity_poly.pdbx_strand_id
1 'polypeptide(L)'
;RYHNTNRLTFRDFQFESDSQFVQIDGTFSSSPEDSVNYEIRSLDLGKISDILDIRIDFAGQLNGNFTTTTLTTIPTIDGNVDIEGVELDNTLYGDLNINSTYNPELQRFDTKIISTTDSVKYPQYFRNSDRRGQFFQIEGYVLAPEGGNFPQADSIFAFDVNFDNIDLWILPLIGPKVFDESAGIAEGTGTIWGNLETFDYEANFAIGNEDAAFIRPKFLETDYYAQGDLTWNRSRGFIFHDIFLIDPSGGNAILSGFYDVNDFAPLDTMNINLDMDEFQFLNSSFDPTVAFFGTAYGTGRVNISGTNLAPVLSTPEPVVVTDFSEISIPLLEETEFDEDNRFIRFVNSFDDEGISNSTGRFTSQNGNGVPGLNAEEVEQLSFAERFTLDLQFEARNPMNVRMIFAPVAGDIITAQGTGRLRILLEDEQVSMFGRFDISGGRYQFVSGDIFTRRFEIASGGTIVWEGDPANARLDVNAIY
;
A
#
# COMPACT_ATOMS: atom_id res chain seq x y z
N ARG A 1 6.06 -24.88 40.12
CA ARG A 1 6.30 -24.15 41.39
C ARG A 1 7.15 -22.92 41.06
N TYR A 2 6.67 -21.72 41.35
CA TYR A 2 7.47 -20.50 41.17
C TYR A 2 8.46 -20.38 42.33
N HIS A 3 9.75 -20.55 42.04
CA HIS A 3 10.81 -20.29 43.01
C HIS A 3 11.36 -18.88 42.76
N ASN A 4 11.77 -18.21 43.84
CA ASN A 4 12.25 -16.81 43.88
C ASN A 4 13.61 -16.60 43.17
N THR A 5 13.86 -17.33 42.08
CA THR A 5 15.13 -17.48 41.35
C THR A 5 14.96 -17.37 39.83
N ASN A 6 13.94 -16.66 39.32
CA ASN A 6 13.61 -16.58 37.88
C ASN A 6 13.55 -17.94 37.17
N ARG A 7 13.08 -18.97 37.89
CA ARG A 7 13.06 -20.35 37.40
C ARG A 7 11.64 -20.92 37.48
N LEU A 8 11.10 -21.34 36.34
CA LEU A 8 9.77 -21.93 36.23
C LEU A 8 9.89 -23.34 35.66
N THR A 9 9.66 -24.34 36.51
CA THR A 9 9.70 -25.75 36.09
C THR A 9 8.29 -26.28 35.88
N PHE A 10 8.06 -26.85 34.70
CA PHE A 10 6.91 -27.68 34.33
C PHE A 10 7.30 -29.16 34.46
N ARG A 11 6.39 -29.97 34.99
CA ARG A 11 6.53 -31.42 35.09
C ARG A 11 5.20 -32.05 34.77
N ASP A 12 5.18 -32.87 33.73
CA ASP A 12 4.02 -33.55 33.19
C ASP A 12 2.83 -32.57 33.01
N PHE A 13 3.12 -31.34 32.56
CA PHE A 13 2.04 -30.38 32.29
C PHE A 13 1.40 -30.77 30.97
N GLN A 14 0.21 -31.34 31.06
CA GLN A 14 -0.57 -31.79 29.92
C GLN A 14 -1.90 -31.04 29.90
N PHE A 15 -2.24 -30.52 28.73
CA PHE A 15 -3.57 -30.04 28.40
C PHE A 15 -4.10 -30.87 27.24
N GLU A 16 -5.33 -31.36 27.39
CA GLU A 16 -6.02 -32.14 26.37
C GLU A 16 -7.48 -31.68 26.31
N SER A 17 -7.94 -31.31 25.12
CA SER A 17 -9.32 -30.91 24.87
C SER A 17 -9.72 -31.35 23.46
N ASP A 18 -10.73 -32.21 23.37
CA ASP A 18 -11.16 -32.85 22.13
C ASP A 18 -10.00 -33.53 21.39
N SER A 19 -9.58 -33.00 20.24
CA SER A 19 -8.44 -33.49 19.46
C SER A 19 -7.13 -32.73 19.74
N GLN A 20 -7.16 -31.67 20.56
CA GLN A 20 -6.00 -30.83 20.83
C GLN A 20 -5.21 -31.39 22.02
N PHE A 21 -3.90 -31.51 21.86
CA PHE A 21 -2.99 -31.99 22.89
C PHE A 21 -1.78 -31.07 22.98
N VAL A 22 -1.46 -30.63 24.19
CA VAL A 22 -0.26 -29.84 24.50
C VAL A 22 0.41 -30.45 25.72
N GLN A 23 1.66 -30.87 25.57
CA GLN A 23 2.51 -31.29 26.68
C GLN A 23 3.72 -30.36 26.75
N ILE A 24 4.00 -29.88 27.96
CA ILE A 24 5.14 -29.00 28.26
C ILE A 24 5.92 -29.60 29.42
N ASP A 25 7.19 -29.90 29.17
CA ASP A 25 8.06 -30.53 30.15
C ASP A 25 9.45 -29.90 30.15
N GLY A 26 9.88 -29.42 31.32
CA GLY A 26 11.22 -28.85 31.47
C GLY A 26 11.27 -27.65 32.39
N THR A 27 12.35 -26.88 32.27
CA THR A 27 12.60 -25.71 33.11
C THR A 27 12.87 -24.49 32.25
N PHE A 28 12.09 -23.44 32.43
CA PHE A 28 12.45 -22.11 31.99
C PHE A 28 13.39 -21.48 33.03
N SER A 29 14.59 -21.10 32.60
CA SER A 29 15.54 -20.34 33.43
C SER A 29 16.53 -19.59 32.56
N SER A 30 17.41 -18.80 33.18
CA SER A 30 18.55 -18.16 32.52
C SER A 30 19.74 -19.11 32.31
N SER A 31 19.63 -20.38 32.72
CA SER A 31 20.66 -21.39 32.50
C SER A 31 20.58 -21.94 31.08
N PRO A 32 21.68 -21.91 30.30
CA PRO A 32 21.71 -22.51 28.96
C PRO A 32 21.50 -24.03 28.94
N GLU A 33 21.70 -24.71 30.09
CA GLU A 33 21.47 -26.15 30.22
C GLU A 33 20.01 -26.52 30.49
N ASP A 34 19.19 -25.54 30.90
CA ASP A 34 17.77 -25.77 31.14
C ASP A 34 17.02 -25.63 29.81
N SER A 35 16.24 -26.65 29.47
CA SER A 35 15.39 -26.67 28.28
C SER A 35 13.94 -26.95 28.62
N VAL A 36 13.06 -26.63 27.68
CA VAL A 36 11.64 -26.96 27.73
C VAL A 36 11.27 -27.68 26.46
N ASN A 37 10.74 -28.89 26.60
CA ASN A 37 10.25 -29.71 25.51
C ASN A 37 8.75 -29.47 25.35
N TYR A 38 8.32 -29.38 24.11
CA TYR A 38 6.93 -29.18 23.73
C TYR A 38 6.53 -30.30 22.78
N GLU A 39 5.42 -30.95 23.11
CA GLU A 39 4.72 -31.82 22.18
C GLU A 39 3.33 -31.26 21.98
N ILE A 40 3.05 -30.80 20.75
CA ILE A 40 1.78 -30.18 20.39
C ILE A 40 1.16 -30.97 19.24
N ARG A 41 -0.11 -31.33 19.39
CA ARG A 41 -0.90 -31.99 18.35
C ARG A 41 -2.23 -31.27 18.18
N SER A 42 -2.51 -30.87 16.96
CA SER A 42 -3.74 -30.20 16.53
C SER A 42 -4.15 -29.01 17.39
N LEU A 43 -3.21 -28.18 17.85
CA LEU A 43 -3.52 -26.95 18.58
C LEU A 43 -4.11 -25.92 17.63
N ASP A 44 -5.26 -25.36 18.01
CA ASP A 44 -5.93 -24.32 17.24
C ASP A 44 -5.37 -22.94 17.61
N LEU A 45 -4.64 -22.33 16.68
CA LEU A 45 -4.00 -21.04 16.88
C LEU A 45 -5.00 -19.87 16.92
N GLY A 46 -6.18 -20.00 16.31
CA GLY A 46 -7.21 -18.96 16.36
C GLY A 46 -7.68 -18.70 17.80
N LYS A 47 -7.82 -19.76 18.59
CA LYS A 47 -8.13 -19.64 20.03
C LYS A 47 -7.02 -18.98 20.83
N ILE A 48 -5.76 -19.10 20.38
CA ILE A 48 -4.63 -18.43 21.02
C ILE A 48 -4.64 -16.95 20.63
N SER A 49 -4.91 -16.63 19.37
CA SER A 49 -5.09 -15.25 18.90
C SER A 49 -6.17 -14.53 19.69
N ASP A 50 -7.34 -15.12 19.90
CA ASP A 50 -8.43 -14.53 20.70
C ASP A 50 -8.04 -14.19 22.15
N ILE A 51 -7.04 -14.89 22.70
CA ILE A 51 -6.56 -14.71 24.09
C ILE A 51 -5.41 -13.69 24.15
N LEU A 52 -4.57 -13.66 23.11
CA LEU A 52 -3.42 -12.78 23.03
C LEU A 52 -3.86 -11.45 22.43
N ASP A 53 -3.74 -10.36 23.20
CA ASP A 53 -3.96 -8.99 22.71
C ASP A 53 -2.78 -8.54 21.82
N ILE A 54 -2.62 -9.18 20.66
CA ILE A 54 -1.62 -8.84 19.65
C ILE A 54 -2.28 -8.21 18.43
N ARG A 55 -1.53 -7.37 17.71
CA ARG A 55 -2.05 -6.50 16.64
C ARG A 55 -2.46 -7.21 15.34
N ILE A 56 -2.19 -8.50 15.22
CA ILE A 56 -2.44 -9.28 14.00
C ILE A 56 -3.19 -10.52 14.44
N ASP A 57 -4.38 -10.73 13.89
CA ASP A 57 -5.15 -11.94 14.13
C ASP A 57 -4.48 -13.09 13.38
N PHE A 58 -4.30 -14.24 14.02
CA PHE A 58 -3.69 -15.41 13.39
C PHE A 58 -4.46 -16.69 13.66
N ALA A 59 -4.55 -17.55 12.67
CA ALA A 59 -5.19 -18.86 12.79
C ALA A 59 -4.38 -19.96 12.08
N GLY A 60 -4.80 -21.20 12.31
CA GLY A 60 -4.16 -22.39 11.78
C GLY A 60 -4.10 -23.52 12.80
N GLN A 61 -3.73 -24.71 12.34
CA GLN A 61 -3.57 -25.88 13.19
C GLN A 61 -2.10 -26.22 13.38
N LEU A 62 -1.58 -26.00 14.60
CA LEU A 62 -0.19 -26.28 14.94
C LEU A 62 0.00 -27.71 15.43
N ASN A 63 0.98 -28.38 14.83
CA ASN A 63 1.58 -29.62 15.29
C ASN A 63 3.08 -29.37 15.46
N GLY A 64 3.71 -29.97 16.46
CA GLY A 64 5.13 -29.77 16.62
C GLY A 64 5.72 -30.60 17.73
N ASN A 65 6.99 -30.95 17.54
CA ASN A 65 7.83 -31.50 18.59
C ASN A 65 9.13 -30.72 18.56
N PHE A 66 9.31 -29.86 19.57
CA PHE A 66 10.45 -28.98 19.62
C PHE A 66 10.87 -28.67 21.05
N THR A 67 12.10 -28.22 21.17
CA THR A 67 12.72 -27.81 22.41
C THR A 67 13.06 -26.33 22.30
N THR A 68 12.81 -25.57 23.36
CA THR A 68 13.33 -24.20 23.49
C THR A 68 14.35 -24.12 24.62
N THR A 69 15.31 -23.22 24.49
CA THR A 69 16.32 -22.93 25.49
C THR A 69 16.27 -21.45 25.85
N THR A 70 16.24 -21.12 27.14
CA THR A 70 16.25 -19.74 27.66
C THR A 70 14.97 -18.91 27.43
N LEU A 71 14.74 -17.92 28.29
CA LEU A 71 13.73 -16.86 28.12
C LEU A 71 14.36 -15.65 27.41
N THR A 72 14.60 -15.73 26.10
CA THR A 72 15.07 -14.60 25.29
C THR A 72 13.94 -13.99 24.46
N THR A 73 14.12 -12.75 24.01
CA THR A 73 13.17 -12.05 23.13
C THR A 73 12.99 -12.75 21.78
N ILE A 74 14.04 -13.41 21.29
CA ILE A 74 13.98 -14.31 20.13
C ILE A 74 13.98 -15.75 20.69
N PRO A 75 12.89 -16.51 20.57
CA PRO A 75 12.87 -17.90 21.00
C PRO A 75 13.79 -18.74 20.10
N THR A 76 14.72 -19.48 20.70
CA THR A 76 15.46 -20.52 19.98
C THR A 76 14.64 -21.79 19.95
N ILE A 77 14.47 -22.36 18.77
CA ILE A 77 13.70 -23.58 18.55
C ILE A 77 14.66 -24.66 18.03
N ASP A 78 14.59 -25.86 18.58
CA ASP A 78 15.24 -27.07 18.07
C ASP A 78 14.19 -28.16 17.88
N GLY A 79 13.87 -28.50 16.65
CA GLY A 79 12.80 -29.44 16.30
C GLY A 79 11.99 -29.03 15.09
N ASN A 80 10.78 -29.58 14.98
CA ASN A 80 9.85 -29.31 13.89
C ASN A 80 8.56 -28.67 14.37
N VAL A 81 8.07 -27.71 13.61
CA VAL A 81 6.76 -27.09 13.75
C VAL A 81 6.07 -27.11 12.39
N ASP A 82 4.86 -27.64 12.36
CA ASP A 82 4.01 -27.76 11.19
C ASP A 82 2.70 -27.04 11.50
N ILE A 83 2.40 -25.99 10.74
CA ILE A 83 1.17 -25.24 10.88
C ILE A 83 0.37 -25.40 9.60
N GLU A 84 -0.76 -26.09 9.68
CA GLU A 84 -1.67 -26.23 8.54
C GLU A 84 -2.63 -25.04 8.50
N GLY A 85 -2.80 -24.45 7.31
CA GLY A 85 -3.75 -23.38 7.06
C GLY A 85 -3.47 -22.13 7.88
N VAL A 86 -2.24 -21.62 7.81
CA VAL A 86 -1.87 -20.35 8.42
C VAL A 86 -2.74 -19.25 7.83
N GLU A 87 -3.46 -18.54 8.69
CA GLU A 87 -4.19 -17.34 8.32
C GLU A 87 -3.67 -16.16 9.14
N LEU A 88 -3.52 -14.99 8.52
CA LEU A 88 -3.31 -13.71 9.21
C LEU A 88 -4.38 -12.74 8.73
N ASP A 89 -5.06 -12.07 9.66
CA ASP A 89 -6.17 -11.15 9.40
C ASP A 89 -7.19 -11.74 8.39
N ASN A 90 -7.59 -13.00 8.63
CA ASN A 90 -8.51 -13.80 7.80
C ASN A 90 -8.02 -14.10 6.36
N THR A 91 -6.74 -13.85 6.07
CA THR A 91 -6.14 -14.18 4.78
C THR A 91 -5.30 -15.44 4.90
N LEU A 92 -5.49 -16.40 4.00
CA LEU A 92 -4.77 -17.68 4.00
C LEU A 92 -3.37 -17.54 3.36
N TYR A 93 -2.35 -18.00 4.09
CA TYR A 93 -0.94 -18.09 3.68
C TYR A 93 -0.47 -19.54 3.46
N GLY A 94 -1.39 -20.51 3.50
CA GLY A 94 -1.10 -21.92 3.26
C GLY A 94 -0.48 -22.64 4.45
N ASP A 95 0.23 -23.73 4.17
CA ASP A 95 0.89 -24.56 5.18
C ASP A 95 2.32 -24.04 5.41
N LEU A 96 2.75 -24.00 6.67
CA LEU A 96 4.08 -23.57 7.08
C LEU A 96 4.80 -24.72 7.80
N ASN A 97 5.96 -25.12 7.29
CA ASN A 97 6.86 -26.05 7.95
C ASN A 97 8.11 -25.30 8.41
N ILE A 98 8.46 -25.44 9.68
CA ILE A 98 9.68 -24.89 10.27
C ILE A 98 10.49 -26.07 10.82
N ASN A 99 11.71 -26.23 10.33
CA ASN A 99 12.68 -27.16 10.86
C ASN A 99 13.89 -26.38 11.35
N SER A 100 14.27 -26.57 12.60
CA SER A 100 15.45 -25.94 13.17
C SER A 100 16.27 -26.98 13.91
N THR A 101 17.57 -27.00 13.69
CA THR A 101 18.48 -27.96 14.33
C THR A 101 19.63 -27.23 14.99
N TYR A 102 19.90 -27.53 16.26
CA TYR A 102 21.07 -26.98 16.93
C TYR A 102 22.38 -27.57 16.36
N ASN A 103 23.27 -26.70 15.90
CA ASN A 103 24.60 -27.01 15.43
C ASN A 103 25.63 -26.64 16.51
N PRO A 104 26.17 -27.61 17.26
CA PRO A 104 27.07 -27.34 18.37
C PRO A 104 28.47 -26.86 17.91
N GLU A 105 28.90 -27.20 16.69
CA GLU A 105 30.21 -26.76 16.17
C GLU A 105 30.21 -25.27 15.82
N LEU A 106 29.09 -24.78 15.30
CA LEU A 106 28.91 -23.38 14.93
C LEU A 106 28.16 -22.57 16.00
N GLN A 107 27.74 -23.20 17.09
CA GLN A 107 26.95 -22.62 18.18
C GLN A 107 25.75 -21.81 17.67
N ARG A 108 24.97 -22.40 16.77
CA ARG A 108 23.81 -21.76 16.14
C ARG A 108 22.71 -22.76 15.84
N PHE A 109 21.51 -22.28 15.57
CA PHE A 109 20.39 -23.07 15.10
C PHE A 109 20.30 -22.89 13.59
N ASP A 110 20.57 -23.95 12.83
CA ASP A 110 20.37 -23.97 11.39
C ASP A 110 18.87 -24.18 11.14
N THR A 111 18.21 -23.20 10.52
CA THR A 111 16.75 -23.14 10.39
C THR A 111 16.33 -23.09 8.92
N LYS A 112 15.33 -23.90 8.58
CA LYS A 112 14.67 -23.95 7.29
C LYS A 112 13.17 -23.78 7.49
N ILE A 113 12.58 -22.85 6.75
CA ILE A 113 11.15 -22.58 6.72
C ILE A 113 10.66 -22.79 5.29
N ILE A 114 9.56 -23.50 5.12
CA ILE A 114 8.90 -23.71 3.84
C ILE A 114 7.44 -23.31 3.99
N SER A 115 6.96 -22.45 3.10
CA SER A 115 5.53 -22.16 2.97
C SER A 115 5.02 -22.68 1.63
N THR A 116 3.87 -23.37 1.66
CA THR A 116 3.24 -23.92 0.46
C THR A 116 1.72 -23.81 0.52
N THR A 117 1.08 -23.53 -0.60
CA THR A 117 -0.38 -23.72 -0.74
C THR A 117 -0.70 -24.93 -1.62
N ASP A 118 -1.62 -25.77 -1.16
CA ASP A 118 -2.10 -26.95 -1.88
C ASP A 118 -3.50 -26.71 -2.49
N SER A 119 -3.64 -26.94 -3.80
CA SER A 119 -4.90 -26.69 -4.54
C SER A 119 -6.06 -27.62 -4.17
N VAL A 120 -5.77 -28.80 -3.62
CA VAL A 120 -6.77 -29.76 -3.15
C VAL A 120 -7.23 -29.39 -1.74
N LYS A 121 -6.31 -28.97 -0.87
CA LYS A 121 -6.64 -28.49 0.49
C LYS A 121 -7.35 -27.14 0.46
N TYR A 122 -6.90 -26.21 -0.39
CA TYR A 122 -7.34 -24.82 -0.41
C TYR A 122 -7.96 -24.38 -1.75
N PRO A 123 -8.98 -25.07 -2.27
CA PRO A 123 -9.50 -24.80 -3.62
C PRO A 123 -10.03 -23.38 -3.82
N GLN A 124 -10.48 -22.70 -2.75
CA GLN A 124 -10.96 -21.31 -2.83
C GLN A 124 -9.82 -20.31 -3.08
N TYR A 125 -8.63 -20.57 -2.53
CA TYR A 125 -7.44 -19.76 -2.77
C TYR A 125 -7.09 -19.70 -4.27
N PHE A 126 -7.24 -20.83 -4.96
CA PHE A 126 -6.93 -20.93 -6.38
C PHE A 126 -8.06 -20.40 -7.27
N ARG A 127 -9.32 -20.49 -6.83
CA ARG A 127 -10.50 -20.04 -7.61
C ARG A 127 -10.71 -18.54 -7.62
N ASN A 128 -10.43 -17.86 -6.51
CA ASN A 128 -10.78 -16.44 -6.37
C ASN A 128 -9.84 -15.51 -7.15
N SER A 129 -8.78 -16.05 -7.76
CA SER A 129 -7.65 -15.22 -8.14
C SER A 129 -6.77 -15.82 -9.24
N ASP A 130 -7.22 -16.89 -9.91
CA ASP A 130 -6.43 -17.63 -10.92
C ASP A 130 -4.99 -17.93 -10.45
N ARG A 131 -4.81 -18.10 -9.13
CA ARG A 131 -3.50 -18.20 -8.47
C ARG A 131 -2.90 -19.57 -8.71
N ARG A 132 -1.58 -19.60 -8.92
CA ARG A 132 -0.80 -20.84 -9.03
C ARG A 132 -0.40 -21.43 -7.68
N GLY A 133 -0.65 -20.69 -6.59
CA GLY A 133 -0.19 -21.05 -5.27
C GLY A 133 1.17 -20.44 -4.97
N GLN A 134 1.40 -20.15 -3.69
CA GLN A 134 2.69 -19.70 -3.20
C GLN A 134 3.58 -20.88 -2.83
N PHE A 135 4.87 -20.73 -3.13
CA PHE A 135 5.94 -21.58 -2.63
C PHE A 135 7.16 -20.69 -2.34
N PHE A 136 7.56 -20.64 -1.09
CA PHE A 136 8.81 -19.98 -0.72
C PHE A 136 9.55 -20.73 0.36
N GLN A 137 10.85 -20.54 0.37
CA GLN A 137 11.78 -21.16 1.29
C GLN A 137 12.66 -20.09 1.94
N ILE A 138 12.84 -20.19 3.24
CA ILE A 138 13.77 -19.37 4.02
C ILE A 138 14.77 -20.31 4.67
N GLU A 139 16.06 -20.10 4.43
CA GLU A 139 17.13 -20.91 5.01
C GLU A 139 18.18 -20.03 5.64
N GLY A 140 18.65 -20.38 6.83
CA GLY A 140 19.62 -19.55 7.51
C GLY A 140 19.93 -20.04 8.91
N TYR A 141 20.30 -19.10 9.77
CA TYR A 141 20.65 -19.43 11.14
C TYR A 141 20.29 -18.35 12.14
N VAL A 142 20.19 -18.77 13.40
CA VAL A 142 20.18 -17.90 14.58
C VAL A 142 21.28 -18.37 15.53
N LEU A 143 22.20 -17.49 15.94
CA LEU A 143 23.25 -17.81 16.91
C LEU A 143 22.63 -18.23 18.24
N ALA A 144 23.21 -19.22 18.91
CA ALA A 144 22.70 -19.67 20.19
C ALA A 144 23.08 -18.70 21.32
N PRO A 145 22.19 -18.48 22.31
CA PRO A 145 22.54 -17.73 23.51
C PRO A 145 23.68 -18.39 24.29
N GLU A 146 24.65 -17.58 24.73
CA GLU A 146 25.73 -17.98 25.62
C GLU A 146 25.50 -17.36 27.01
N GLY A 147 25.39 -18.21 28.04
CA GLY A 147 25.14 -17.73 29.41
C GLY A 147 23.83 -16.95 29.57
N GLY A 148 22.81 -17.27 28.76
CA GLY A 148 21.50 -16.66 28.80
C GLY A 148 21.35 -15.37 27.97
N ASN A 149 22.39 -14.96 27.22
CA ASN A 149 22.34 -13.78 26.35
C ASN A 149 22.85 -14.14 24.94
N PHE A 150 22.30 -13.51 23.90
CA PHE A 150 22.88 -13.63 22.57
C PHE A 150 24.28 -13.01 22.51
N PRO A 151 25.20 -13.56 21.70
CA PRO A 151 26.51 -12.98 21.51
C PRO A 151 26.41 -11.56 20.96
N GLN A 152 27.35 -10.71 21.37
CA GLN A 152 27.50 -9.37 20.79
C GLN A 152 28.15 -9.51 19.42
N ALA A 153 27.32 -9.60 18.39
CA ALA A 153 27.73 -9.74 17.00
C ALA A 153 26.91 -8.78 16.14
N ASP A 154 27.49 -8.33 15.03
CA ASP A 154 26.81 -7.46 14.07
C ASP A 154 25.52 -8.11 13.56
N SER A 155 25.55 -9.43 13.34
CA SER A 155 24.40 -10.26 13.01
C SER A 155 24.36 -11.49 13.91
N ILE A 156 23.25 -11.65 14.64
CA ILE A 156 22.91 -12.86 15.40
C ILE A 156 22.00 -13.78 14.60
N PHE A 157 21.39 -13.29 13.53
CA PHE A 157 20.65 -14.10 12.57
C PHE A 157 20.93 -13.63 11.14
N ALA A 158 20.91 -14.57 10.22
CA ALA A 158 20.97 -14.31 8.79
C ALA A 158 20.21 -15.41 8.05
N PHE A 159 19.36 -15.00 7.12
CA PHE A 159 18.50 -15.88 6.35
C PHE A 159 18.51 -15.47 4.89
N ASP A 160 18.69 -16.45 4.02
CA ASP A 160 18.43 -16.36 2.61
C ASP A 160 16.97 -16.74 2.35
N VAL A 161 16.30 -15.97 1.52
CA VAL A 161 14.91 -16.18 1.12
C VAL A 161 14.87 -16.46 -0.36
N ASN A 162 14.14 -17.50 -0.75
CA ASN A 162 13.84 -17.84 -2.13
C ASN A 162 12.33 -17.97 -2.31
N PHE A 163 11.74 -17.07 -3.09
CA PHE A 163 10.36 -17.07 -3.49
C PHE A 163 10.27 -17.68 -4.90
N ASP A 164 10.06 -19.00 -5.00
CA ASP A 164 9.78 -19.61 -6.31
C ASP A 164 8.43 -19.11 -6.85
N ASN A 165 7.47 -18.85 -5.96
CA ASN A 165 6.26 -18.14 -6.27
C ASN A 165 5.73 -17.43 -5.02
N ILE A 166 5.57 -16.11 -5.10
CA ILE A 166 4.86 -15.32 -4.10
C ILE A 166 3.69 -14.60 -4.75
N ASP A 167 2.50 -14.80 -4.20
CA ASP A 167 1.32 -14.08 -4.65
C ASP A 167 1.33 -12.64 -4.12
N LEU A 168 1.02 -11.70 -5.01
CA LEU A 168 1.21 -10.27 -4.77
C LEU A 168 0.14 -9.61 -3.92
N TRP A 169 -0.88 -10.33 -3.46
CA TRP A 169 -1.86 -9.79 -2.49
C TRP A 169 -1.20 -9.35 -1.17
N ILE A 170 0.05 -9.74 -0.92
CA ILE A 170 0.84 -9.26 0.22
C ILE A 170 1.24 -7.78 0.10
N LEU A 171 1.20 -7.18 -1.10
CA LEU A 171 1.63 -5.80 -1.31
C LEU A 171 0.87 -4.78 -0.44
N PRO A 172 -0.47 -4.83 -0.31
CA PRO A 172 -1.20 -4.01 0.66
C PRO A 172 -0.76 -4.18 2.11
N LEU A 173 -0.22 -5.33 2.52
CA LEU A 173 0.26 -5.54 3.89
C LEU A 173 1.62 -4.86 4.12
N ILE A 174 2.51 -4.92 3.13
CA ILE A 174 3.86 -4.33 3.24
C ILE A 174 3.94 -2.88 2.76
N GLY A 175 2.95 -2.42 2.01
CA GLY A 175 2.83 -1.05 1.49
C GLY A 175 1.40 -0.54 1.51
N PRO A 176 0.70 -0.54 2.67
CA PRO A 176 -0.72 -0.15 2.78
C PRO A 176 -1.01 1.30 2.36
N LYS A 177 0.02 2.16 2.39
CA LYS A 177 -0.07 3.56 1.97
C LYS A 177 0.02 3.74 0.46
N VAL A 178 0.43 2.70 -0.27
CA VAL A 178 0.66 2.73 -1.72
C VAL A 178 -0.37 1.87 -2.45
N PHE A 179 -0.57 0.65 -1.96
CA PHE A 179 -1.38 -0.37 -2.64
C PHE A 179 -2.71 -0.56 -1.92
N ASP A 180 -3.80 -0.44 -2.68
CA ASP A 180 -5.15 -0.75 -2.22
C ASP A 180 -5.47 -2.23 -2.49
N GLU A 181 -5.25 -2.65 -3.74
CA GLU A 181 -5.42 -4.03 -4.16
C GLU A 181 -4.25 -4.48 -5.04
N SER A 182 -3.94 -5.77 -5.00
CA SER A 182 -2.96 -6.38 -5.88
C SER A 182 -3.22 -7.88 -6.06
N ALA A 183 -2.86 -8.38 -7.24
CA ALA A 183 -2.95 -9.79 -7.59
C ALA A 183 -1.89 -10.15 -8.64
N GLY A 184 -1.72 -11.45 -8.89
CA GLY A 184 -0.65 -11.98 -9.72
C GLY A 184 0.52 -12.47 -8.87
N ILE A 185 1.60 -12.83 -9.53
CA ILE A 185 2.74 -13.53 -8.93
C ILE A 185 4.04 -12.75 -9.15
N ALA A 186 4.97 -12.94 -8.22
CA ALA A 186 6.36 -12.62 -8.39
C ALA A 186 7.24 -13.82 -8.03
N GLU A 187 8.45 -13.82 -8.55
CA GLU A 187 9.53 -14.71 -8.16
C GLU A 187 10.66 -13.85 -7.62
N GLY A 188 11.45 -14.33 -6.67
CA GLY A 188 12.51 -13.50 -6.12
C GLY A 188 13.44 -14.20 -5.16
N THR A 189 14.55 -13.54 -4.89
CA THR A 189 15.53 -14.00 -3.90
C THR A 189 16.00 -12.82 -3.08
N GLY A 190 16.30 -13.05 -1.81
CA GLY A 190 16.79 -12.01 -0.93
C GLY A 190 17.49 -12.56 0.29
N THR A 191 17.93 -11.64 1.13
CA THR A 191 18.55 -11.95 2.41
C THR A 191 18.03 -10.99 3.47
N ILE A 192 17.92 -11.48 4.70
CA ILE A 192 17.58 -10.69 5.88
C ILE A 192 18.54 -11.07 7.00
N TRP A 193 19.13 -10.09 7.66
CA TRP A 193 20.10 -10.31 8.73
C TRP A 193 20.02 -9.20 9.77
N GLY A 194 20.46 -9.49 10.98
CA GLY A 194 20.40 -8.49 12.04
C GLY A 194 20.71 -9.03 13.41
N ASN A 195 20.46 -8.20 14.40
CA ASN A 195 20.63 -8.47 15.81
C ASN A 195 19.38 -8.05 16.60
N LEU A 196 19.48 -7.94 17.92
CA LEU A 196 18.34 -7.57 18.78
C LEU A 196 17.94 -6.09 18.67
N GLU A 197 18.81 -5.24 18.12
CA GLU A 197 18.61 -3.79 18.05
C GLU A 197 18.17 -3.33 16.65
N THR A 198 18.69 -3.95 15.59
CA THR A 198 18.42 -3.59 14.20
C THR A 198 18.49 -4.80 13.28
N PHE A 199 17.85 -4.68 12.13
CA PHE A 199 17.93 -5.63 11.02
C PHE A 199 18.16 -4.86 9.72
N ASP A 200 18.64 -5.56 8.70
CA ASP A 200 18.71 -5.13 7.32
C ASP A 200 18.18 -6.26 6.43
N TYR A 201 17.73 -5.88 5.24
CA TYR A 201 17.22 -6.81 4.25
C TYR A 201 17.45 -6.27 2.85
N GLU A 202 17.60 -7.17 1.90
CA GLU A 202 17.61 -6.89 0.47
C GLU A 202 17.00 -8.07 -0.27
N ALA A 203 15.97 -7.81 -1.08
CA ALA A 203 15.32 -8.81 -1.91
C ALA A 203 15.11 -8.25 -3.32
N ASN A 204 15.31 -9.09 -4.32
CA ASN A 204 15.06 -8.76 -5.72
C ASN A 204 13.93 -9.66 -6.21
N PHE A 205 12.94 -9.03 -6.84
CA PHE A 205 11.73 -9.66 -7.34
C PHE A 205 11.57 -9.38 -8.82
N ALA A 206 11.16 -10.40 -9.57
CA ALA A 206 10.67 -10.27 -10.92
C ALA A 206 9.14 -10.42 -10.89
N ILE A 207 8.45 -9.31 -11.16
CA ILE A 207 7.00 -9.18 -11.09
C ILE A 207 6.40 -9.52 -12.44
N GLY A 208 5.38 -10.38 -12.44
CA GLY A 208 4.58 -10.66 -13.64
C GLY A 208 5.35 -11.35 -14.77
N ASN A 209 6.31 -12.24 -14.43
CA ASN A 209 7.12 -12.97 -15.41
C ASN A 209 6.31 -13.82 -16.40
N GLU A 210 5.21 -14.39 -15.94
CA GLU A 210 4.32 -15.21 -16.76
C GLU A 210 3.09 -14.44 -17.23
N ASP A 211 2.39 -13.79 -16.30
CA ASP A 211 1.21 -12.97 -16.52
C ASP A 211 1.38 -11.65 -15.78
N ALA A 212 0.94 -10.54 -16.38
CA ALA A 212 1.07 -9.22 -15.78
C ALA A 212 0.35 -9.14 -14.42
N ALA A 213 1.03 -8.59 -13.43
CA ALA A 213 0.50 -8.42 -12.09
C ALA A 213 -0.54 -7.31 -12.04
N PHE A 214 -1.70 -7.56 -11.44
CA PHE A 214 -2.68 -6.52 -11.20
C PHE A 214 -2.27 -5.68 -9.98
N ILE A 215 -2.34 -4.36 -10.11
CA ILE A 215 -2.07 -3.42 -9.02
C ILE A 215 -3.06 -2.26 -9.12
N ARG A 216 -3.71 -1.93 -7.99
CA ARG A 216 -4.49 -0.71 -7.83
C ARG A 216 -3.82 0.19 -6.79
N PRO A 217 -3.22 1.32 -7.20
CA PRO A 217 -2.70 2.31 -6.26
C PRO A 217 -3.84 3.03 -5.53
N LYS A 218 -3.71 3.21 -4.22
CA LYS A 218 -4.77 3.77 -3.35
C LYS A 218 -5.22 5.19 -3.72
N PHE A 219 -4.37 5.96 -4.38
CA PHE A 219 -4.60 7.37 -4.72
C PHE A 219 -5.05 7.63 -6.16
N LEU A 220 -5.05 6.61 -7.04
CA LEU A 220 -5.43 6.76 -8.45
C LEU A 220 -6.74 6.07 -8.81
N GLU A 221 -7.26 5.18 -7.95
CA GLU A 221 -8.47 4.39 -8.22
C GLU A 221 -8.48 3.81 -9.65
N THR A 222 -7.31 3.44 -10.15
CA THR A 222 -7.11 2.96 -11.53
C THR A 222 -6.38 1.62 -11.47
N ASP A 223 -6.87 0.70 -12.29
CA ASP A 223 -6.36 -0.65 -12.41
C ASP A 223 -5.16 -0.66 -13.35
N TYR A 224 -4.02 -1.17 -12.90
CA TYR A 224 -2.83 -1.32 -13.71
C TYR A 224 -2.37 -2.77 -13.78
N TYR A 225 -1.76 -3.12 -14.90
CA TYR A 225 -1.11 -4.40 -15.13
C TYR A 225 0.39 -4.18 -15.26
N ALA A 226 1.16 -4.74 -14.34
CA ALA A 226 2.56 -4.46 -14.13
C ALA A 226 3.46 -5.67 -14.44
N GLN A 227 4.62 -5.40 -15.03
CA GLN A 227 5.67 -6.38 -15.24
C GLN A 227 7.04 -5.71 -15.12
N GLY A 228 7.99 -6.36 -14.44
CA GLY A 228 9.37 -5.89 -14.36
C GLY A 228 10.06 -6.21 -13.04
N ASP A 229 11.25 -5.66 -12.87
CA ASP A 229 12.11 -5.96 -11.72
C ASP A 229 11.95 -4.93 -10.59
N LEU A 230 11.86 -5.42 -9.37
CA LEU A 230 11.74 -4.64 -8.14
C LEU A 230 12.85 -5.06 -7.16
N THR A 231 13.57 -4.10 -6.60
CA THR A 231 14.39 -4.35 -5.39
C THR A 231 13.65 -3.81 -4.18
N TRP A 232 13.55 -4.61 -3.11
CA TRP A 232 13.07 -4.17 -1.81
C TRP A 232 14.22 -4.25 -0.80
N ASN A 233 14.63 -3.11 -0.26
CA ASN A 233 15.65 -3.05 0.77
C ASN A 233 15.36 -1.99 1.82
N ARG A 234 16.03 -2.11 2.96
CA ARG A 234 15.85 -1.19 4.08
C ARG A 234 16.20 0.27 3.79
N SER A 235 17.17 0.51 2.90
CA SER A 235 17.73 1.86 2.69
C SER A 235 16.89 2.78 1.81
N ARG A 236 16.02 2.21 0.95
CA ARG A 236 15.22 2.95 -0.03
C ARG A 236 13.80 2.37 -0.22
N GLY A 237 13.42 1.38 0.59
CA GLY A 237 12.19 0.63 0.41
C GLY A 237 12.13 -0.06 -0.96
N PHE A 238 11.06 0.21 -1.70
CA PHE A 238 10.79 -0.33 -3.02
C PHE A 238 11.53 0.49 -4.09
N ILE A 239 12.37 -0.16 -4.89
CA ILE A 239 13.11 0.43 -6.01
C ILE A 239 12.60 -0.20 -7.30
N PHE A 240 11.97 0.62 -8.13
CA PHE A 240 11.36 0.22 -9.39
C PHE A 240 12.39 0.32 -10.52
N HIS A 241 12.76 -0.81 -11.12
CA HIS A 241 13.69 -0.87 -12.26
C HIS A 241 12.90 -0.92 -13.56
N ASP A 242 12.35 0.24 -13.95
CA ASP A 242 11.58 0.40 -15.19
C ASP A 242 10.43 -0.61 -15.30
N ILE A 243 9.57 -0.64 -14.28
CA ILE A 243 8.36 -1.47 -14.28
C ILE A 243 7.45 -1.01 -15.43
N PHE A 244 7.16 -1.92 -16.35
CA PHE A 244 6.23 -1.68 -17.43
C PHE A 244 4.80 -1.81 -16.93
N LEU A 245 3.96 -0.81 -17.23
CA LEU A 245 2.56 -0.72 -16.84
C LEU A 245 1.68 -0.66 -18.07
N ILE A 246 0.52 -1.32 -18.01
CA ILE A 246 -0.59 -1.18 -18.95
C ILE A 246 -1.86 -0.81 -18.18
N ASP A 247 -2.62 0.14 -18.71
CA ASP A 247 -3.96 0.48 -18.20
C ASP A 247 -5.08 -0.25 -18.97
N PRO A 248 -6.35 -0.21 -18.51
CA PRO A 248 -7.45 -0.94 -19.14
C PRO A 248 -7.85 -0.40 -20.52
N SER A 249 -7.41 0.81 -20.88
CA SER A 249 -7.61 1.38 -22.22
C SER A 249 -6.57 0.91 -23.24
N GLY A 250 -5.50 0.26 -22.78
CA GLY A 250 -4.38 -0.22 -23.60
C GLY A 250 -3.22 0.77 -23.68
N GLY A 251 -3.30 1.90 -22.97
CA GLY A 251 -2.18 2.81 -22.76
C GLY A 251 -1.08 2.14 -21.96
N ASN A 252 0.16 2.60 -22.14
CA ASN A 252 1.32 2.01 -21.49
C ASN A 252 2.20 3.05 -20.81
N ALA A 253 2.91 2.64 -19.76
CA ALA A 253 3.86 3.48 -19.06
C ALA A 253 5.06 2.70 -18.53
N ILE A 254 6.13 3.42 -18.21
CA ILE A 254 7.31 2.91 -17.51
C ILE A 254 7.42 3.65 -16.18
N LEU A 255 7.39 2.88 -15.09
CA LEU A 255 7.53 3.35 -13.71
C LEU A 255 8.96 3.08 -13.23
N SER A 256 9.66 4.12 -12.81
CA SER A 256 11.02 4.02 -12.26
C SER A 256 11.18 4.89 -11.00
N GLY A 257 12.21 4.60 -10.20
CA GLY A 257 12.52 5.36 -8.99
C GLY A 257 12.36 4.55 -7.72
N PHE A 258 11.95 5.19 -6.63
CA PHE A 258 11.79 4.49 -5.34
C PHE A 258 10.65 5.04 -4.47
N TYR A 259 10.16 4.17 -3.58
CA TYR A 259 9.27 4.48 -2.46
C TYR A 259 9.84 3.86 -1.18
N ASP A 260 10.33 4.71 -0.28
CA ASP A 260 10.93 4.31 0.98
C ASP A 260 9.88 4.30 2.11
N VAL A 261 9.53 3.09 2.55
CA VAL A 261 8.61 2.84 3.67
C VAL A 261 9.25 3.10 5.04
N ASN A 262 10.53 3.47 5.10
CA ASN A 262 11.23 3.96 6.29
C ASN A 262 11.02 3.08 7.54
N ASP A 263 11.33 1.77 7.42
CA ASP A 263 11.08 0.79 8.50
C ASP A 263 9.64 0.78 9.03
N PHE A 264 8.66 1.05 8.16
CA PHE A 264 7.24 1.18 8.48
C PHE A 264 6.93 2.30 9.48
N ALA A 265 7.81 3.31 9.57
CA ALA A 265 7.53 4.53 10.29
C ALA A 265 6.37 5.31 9.64
N PRO A 266 5.77 6.29 10.35
CA PRO A 266 4.68 7.07 9.78
C PRO A 266 5.07 7.89 8.53
N LEU A 267 6.31 8.37 8.48
CA LEU A 267 6.82 9.24 7.42
C LEU A 267 7.61 8.43 6.38
N ASP A 268 7.11 8.44 5.15
CA ASP A 268 7.72 7.77 4.00
C ASP A 268 8.33 8.81 3.06
N THR A 269 9.28 8.40 2.21
CA THR A 269 9.84 9.28 1.19
C THR A 269 9.76 8.65 -0.19
N MET A 270 9.61 9.45 -1.23
CA MET A 270 9.48 8.93 -2.59
C MET A 270 10.20 9.82 -3.61
N ASN A 271 10.63 9.18 -4.69
CA ASN A 271 11.03 9.83 -5.93
C ASN A 271 10.72 8.85 -7.07
N ILE A 272 9.61 9.10 -7.74
CA ILE A 272 9.01 8.23 -8.74
C ILE A 272 8.91 9.02 -10.05
N ASN A 273 9.29 8.38 -11.15
CA ASN A 273 9.07 8.89 -12.49
C ASN A 273 8.15 7.93 -13.25
N LEU A 274 7.18 8.50 -13.94
CA LEU A 274 6.24 7.79 -14.78
C LEU A 274 6.34 8.35 -16.20
N ASP A 275 6.88 7.56 -17.12
CA ASP A 275 6.94 7.85 -18.55
C ASP A 275 5.74 7.19 -19.24
N MET A 276 4.87 7.99 -19.84
CA MET A 276 3.55 7.55 -20.30
C MET A 276 3.39 7.66 -21.81
N ASP A 277 2.68 6.72 -22.40
CA ASP A 277 2.19 6.76 -23.78
C ASP A 277 0.71 6.35 -23.85
N GLU A 278 -0.15 7.34 -24.15
CA GLU A 278 -1.61 7.22 -24.13
C GLU A 278 -2.16 6.59 -22.83
N PHE A 279 -1.50 6.85 -21.70
CA PHE A 279 -1.76 6.18 -20.43
C PHE A 279 -2.76 6.93 -19.54
N GLN A 280 -3.60 6.21 -18.81
CA GLN A 280 -4.52 6.74 -17.81
C GLN A 280 -3.79 7.16 -16.54
N PHE A 281 -3.66 8.48 -16.33
CA PHE A 281 -2.94 9.05 -15.17
C PHE A 281 -3.84 9.80 -14.20
N LEU A 282 -5.12 9.99 -14.54
CA LEU A 282 -6.11 10.59 -13.65
C LEU A 282 -7.43 9.81 -13.78
N ASN A 283 -7.97 9.42 -12.63
CA ASN A 283 -9.31 8.88 -12.50
C ASN A 283 -9.88 9.31 -11.15
N SER A 284 -10.57 10.45 -11.12
CA SER A 284 -11.15 10.98 -9.89
C SER A 284 -12.61 11.38 -10.08
N SER A 285 -13.42 11.09 -9.06
CA SER A 285 -14.80 11.55 -8.97
C SER A 285 -14.88 12.99 -8.45
N PHE A 286 -16.07 13.59 -8.54
CA PHE A 286 -16.33 14.91 -7.97
C PHE A 286 -16.05 14.89 -6.46
N ASP A 287 -15.22 15.83 -6.03
CA ASP A 287 -15.03 16.18 -4.63
C ASP A 287 -15.10 17.71 -4.49
N PRO A 288 -15.82 18.25 -3.48
CA PRO A 288 -16.00 19.69 -3.34
C PRO A 288 -14.72 20.42 -2.92
N THR A 289 -13.70 19.72 -2.44
CA THR A 289 -12.42 20.27 -1.96
C THR A 289 -11.34 20.27 -3.05
N VAL A 290 -11.60 19.64 -4.21
CA VAL A 290 -10.65 19.63 -5.34
C VAL A 290 -11.02 20.66 -6.39
N ALA A 291 -10.02 21.33 -6.95
CA ALA A 291 -10.23 22.32 -8.01
C ALA A 291 -10.62 21.72 -9.37
N PHE A 292 -10.32 20.43 -9.59
CA PHE A 292 -10.68 19.72 -10.80
C PHE A 292 -10.74 18.20 -10.55
N PHE A 293 -11.54 17.50 -11.34
CA PHE A 293 -11.64 16.04 -11.32
C PHE A 293 -12.00 15.49 -12.70
N GLY A 294 -11.94 14.18 -12.86
CA GLY A 294 -12.39 13.50 -14.07
C GLY A 294 -11.46 12.37 -14.48
N THR A 295 -11.46 12.07 -15.78
CA THR A 295 -10.66 10.98 -16.34
C THR A 295 -9.75 11.54 -17.41
N ALA A 296 -8.44 11.33 -17.26
CA ALA A 296 -7.45 11.84 -18.21
C ALA A 296 -6.44 10.77 -18.61
N TYR A 297 -6.11 10.81 -19.91
CA TYR A 297 -5.13 9.97 -20.55
C TYR A 297 -4.15 10.84 -21.33
N GLY A 298 -2.91 10.42 -21.44
CA GLY A 298 -1.94 11.20 -22.20
C GLY A 298 -0.56 10.59 -22.32
N THR A 299 0.25 11.26 -23.13
CA THR A 299 1.66 10.93 -23.37
C THR A 299 2.53 12.02 -22.78
N GLY A 300 3.53 11.65 -21.99
CA GLY A 300 4.41 12.61 -21.31
C GLY A 300 5.07 12.00 -20.07
N ARG A 301 5.69 12.86 -19.25
CA ARG A 301 6.36 12.43 -18.02
C ARG A 301 5.72 13.09 -16.81
N VAL A 302 5.50 12.31 -15.76
CA VAL A 302 5.09 12.77 -14.43
C VAL A 302 6.16 12.37 -13.42
N ASN A 303 6.57 13.31 -12.58
CA ASN A 303 7.47 13.06 -11.46
C ASN A 303 6.72 13.27 -10.16
N ILE A 304 6.87 12.34 -9.23
CA ILE A 304 6.30 12.40 -7.87
C ILE A 304 7.47 12.33 -6.90
N SER A 305 7.55 13.28 -5.97
CA SER A 305 8.62 13.33 -4.98
C SER A 305 8.13 13.83 -3.63
N GLY A 306 9.01 13.87 -2.63
CA GLY A 306 8.67 14.36 -1.31
C GLY A 306 8.31 13.22 -0.36
N THR A 307 7.31 13.44 0.49
CA THR A 307 6.87 12.48 1.51
C THR A 307 5.42 12.10 1.32
N ASN A 308 4.96 11.04 1.96
CA ASN A 308 3.54 10.67 1.99
C ASN A 308 2.64 11.75 2.62
N LEU A 309 3.20 12.71 3.37
CA LEU A 309 2.47 13.82 4.00
C LEU A 309 2.55 15.13 3.21
N ALA A 310 3.59 15.29 2.38
CA ALA A 310 3.81 16.47 1.55
C ALA A 310 4.33 16.05 0.15
N PRO A 311 3.49 15.36 -0.65
CA PRO A 311 3.88 14.94 -1.98
C PRO A 311 3.96 16.13 -2.95
N VAL A 312 4.97 16.10 -3.81
CA VAL A 312 5.22 17.09 -4.87
C VAL A 312 5.09 16.40 -6.22
N LEU A 313 4.11 16.81 -7.01
CA LEU A 313 3.88 16.28 -8.36
C LEU A 313 4.25 17.34 -9.38
N SER A 314 5.00 16.94 -10.41
CA SER A 314 5.39 17.86 -11.48
C SER A 314 5.44 17.18 -12.84
N THR A 315 5.20 17.96 -13.88
CA THR A 315 5.44 17.54 -15.27
C THR A 315 6.58 18.39 -15.85
N PRO A 316 7.76 17.82 -16.14
CA PRO A 316 8.89 18.59 -16.66
C PRO A 316 8.59 19.19 -18.05
N GLU A 317 7.72 18.55 -18.82
CA GLU A 317 7.21 19.01 -20.11
C GLU A 317 5.67 18.87 -20.12
N PRO A 318 4.95 19.61 -20.99
CA PRO A 318 3.50 19.45 -21.10
C PRO A 318 3.11 18.02 -21.49
N VAL A 319 2.26 17.39 -20.67
CA VAL A 319 1.62 16.11 -21.00
C VAL A 319 0.62 16.34 -22.12
N VAL A 320 0.74 15.58 -23.21
CA VAL A 320 -0.17 15.65 -24.34
C VAL A 320 -1.41 14.81 -24.01
N VAL A 321 -2.52 15.49 -23.76
CA VAL A 321 -3.78 14.85 -23.32
C VAL A 321 -4.55 14.34 -24.55
N THR A 322 -5.14 13.15 -24.42
CA THR A 322 -5.96 12.54 -25.49
C THR A 322 -7.35 13.19 -25.59
N ASP A 323 -8.01 13.05 -26.73
CA ASP A 323 -9.33 13.65 -27.01
C ASP A 323 -10.50 12.99 -26.27
N PHE A 324 -10.33 11.75 -25.80
CA PHE A 324 -11.31 11.07 -24.95
C PHE A 324 -11.18 11.39 -23.45
N SER A 325 -10.22 12.24 -23.08
CA SER A 325 -10.14 12.78 -21.72
C SER A 325 -11.27 13.76 -21.43
N GLU A 326 -11.74 13.78 -20.19
CA GLU A 326 -12.74 14.73 -19.71
C GLU A 326 -12.30 15.30 -18.37
N ILE A 327 -12.10 16.62 -18.33
CA ILE A 327 -11.78 17.36 -17.10
C ILE A 327 -12.99 18.19 -16.69
N SER A 328 -13.34 18.12 -15.41
CA SER A 328 -14.43 18.85 -14.81
C SER A 328 -13.92 19.83 -13.75
N ILE A 329 -14.37 21.07 -13.83
CA ILE A 329 -14.05 22.16 -12.91
C ILE A 329 -15.34 22.59 -12.22
N PRO A 330 -15.49 22.36 -10.90
CA PRO A 330 -16.62 22.88 -10.14
C PRO A 330 -16.48 24.39 -9.91
N LEU A 331 -17.55 25.12 -10.22
CA LEU A 331 -17.69 26.58 -10.08
C LEU A 331 -18.85 26.88 -9.11
N LEU A 332 -18.77 26.33 -7.90
CA LEU A 332 -19.85 26.40 -6.91
C LEU A 332 -19.89 27.80 -6.27
N GLU A 333 -21.09 28.35 -6.04
CA GLU A 333 -21.25 29.55 -5.22
C GLU A 333 -21.07 29.21 -3.73
N GLU A 334 -20.43 30.09 -2.94
CA GLU A 334 -20.21 29.91 -1.48
C GLU A 334 -21.52 29.66 -0.69
N THR A 335 -22.69 29.97 -1.27
CA THR A 335 -24.00 29.88 -0.63
C THR A 335 -24.73 28.54 -0.77
N GLU A 336 -24.23 27.57 -1.56
CA GLU A 336 -24.82 26.21 -1.65
C GLU A 336 -24.36 25.27 -0.52
N PHE A 337 -23.55 25.76 0.42
CA PHE A 337 -23.20 25.05 1.65
C PHE A 337 -24.24 25.31 2.75
N ASP A 338 -25.36 24.58 2.71
CA ASP A 338 -26.03 24.21 3.95
C ASP A 338 -25.16 23.14 4.62
N GLU A 339 -24.88 23.35 5.91
CA GLU A 339 -23.85 22.72 6.75
C GLU A 339 -23.93 21.18 6.94
N ASP A 340 -24.79 20.48 6.19
CA ASP A 340 -25.18 19.09 6.45
C ASP A 340 -24.65 18.04 5.45
N ASN A 341 -23.92 18.43 4.40
CA ASN A 341 -23.37 17.50 3.41
C ASN A 341 -21.83 17.45 3.38
N ARG A 342 -21.19 17.42 4.55
CA ARG A 342 -19.81 16.90 4.67
C ARG A 342 -19.81 15.38 4.48
N PHE A 343 -20.18 14.91 3.30
CA PHE A 343 -19.93 13.54 2.88
C PHE A 343 -18.53 13.50 2.28
N ILE A 344 -17.53 13.50 3.17
CA ILE A 344 -16.25 12.93 2.81
C ILE A 344 -16.50 11.42 2.67
N ARG A 345 -16.33 10.90 1.45
CA ARG A 345 -15.96 9.51 1.25
C ARG A 345 -14.67 9.49 0.43
N PHE A 346 -13.62 10.01 1.04
CA PHE A 346 -12.29 9.50 0.79
C PHE A 346 -12.17 8.18 1.55
N VAL A 347 -11.49 7.20 0.97
CA VAL A 347 -11.16 5.93 1.63
C VAL A 347 -10.68 6.26 3.03
N ASN A 348 -11.36 5.70 4.04
CA ASN A 348 -11.06 5.91 5.44
C ASN A 348 -9.57 5.76 5.65
N SER A 349 -8.88 6.86 5.97
CA SER A 349 -7.53 6.89 6.56
C SER A 349 -6.42 6.11 5.82
N PHE A 350 -5.18 6.45 6.15
CA PHE A 350 -4.04 5.60 5.82
C PHE A 350 -3.90 4.43 6.81
N ASP A 351 -4.81 4.36 7.79
CA ASP A 351 -5.02 3.28 8.73
C ASP A 351 -6.52 2.89 8.69
N ASP A 352 -6.85 1.63 8.42
CA ASP A 352 -8.17 1.00 8.64
C ASP A 352 -9.18 0.92 7.46
N GLU A 353 -8.95 -0.05 6.58
CA GLU A 353 -9.86 -1.21 6.55
C GLU A 353 -9.02 -2.48 6.79
N GLY A 354 -8.85 -2.86 8.07
CA GLY A 354 -8.29 -4.16 8.42
C GLY A 354 -7.71 -4.32 9.83
N ILE A 355 -7.45 -3.25 10.58
CA ILE A 355 -6.83 -3.35 11.92
C ILE A 355 -7.61 -2.48 12.90
N SER A 356 -8.73 -3.03 13.34
CA SER A 356 -9.56 -2.42 14.38
C SER A 356 -8.80 -2.30 15.70
N ASN A 357 -8.69 -1.05 16.17
CA ASN A 357 -8.64 -0.62 17.57
C ASN A 357 -7.70 -1.36 18.55
N SER A 358 -6.48 -0.86 18.73
CA SER A 358 -5.82 -0.91 20.04
C SER A 358 -4.98 0.34 20.32
N THR A 359 -5.48 1.16 21.24
CA THR A 359 -4.77 2.30 21.82
C THR A 359 -3.54 1.83 22.61
N GLY A 360 -2.35 1.87 22.01
CA GLY A 360 -1.07 1.62 22.65
C GLY A 360 -0.13 2.83 22.52
N ARG A 361 0.03 3.59 23.62
CA ARG A 361 0.92 4.75 23.72
C ARG A 361 2.37 4.36 23.38
N PHE A 362 2.88 4.79 22.23
CA PHE A 362 4.32 4.88 21.98
C PHE A 362 4.79 6.32 22.18
N THR A 363 5.45 6.57 23.31
CA THR A 363 6.22 7.80 23.53
C THR A 363 7.51 7.72 22.70
N SER A 364 7.51 8.29 21.50
CA SER A 364 8.74 8.60 20.77
C SER A 364 9.34 9.88 21.34
N GLN A 365 10.39 9.76 22.15
CA GLN A 365 11.30 10.86 22.42
C GLN A 365 12.50 10.74 21.47
N ASN A 366 12.78 11.86 20.79
CA ASN A 366 13.98 12.17 20.01
C ASN A 366 14.05 11.60 18.60
N GLY A 367 13.44 12.32 17.67
CA GLY A 367 13.86 12.41 16.28
C GLY A 367 13.57 13.82 15.77
N ASN A 368 14.58 14.51 15.25
CA ASN A 368 14.42 15.81 14.59
C ASN A 368 13.63 15.62 13.28
N GLY A 369 12.31 15.48 13.39
CA GLY A 369 11.34 15.57 12.31
C GLY A 369 10.59 16.89 12.40
N VAL A 370 9.97 17.31 11.29
CA VAL A 370 9.17 18.54 11.11
C VAL A 370 8.36 18.89 12.38
N PRO A 371 8.39 20.14 12.88
CA PRO A 371 7.63 20.51 14.07
C PRO A 371 6.12 20.37 13.83
N GLY A 372 5.49 19.46 14.57
CA GLY A 372 4.14 19.71 15.10
C GLY A 372 2.92 19.15 14.38
N LEU A 373 3.01 18.01 13.67
CA LEU A 373 1.79 17.30 13.25
C LEU A 373 1.80 15.87 13.79
N ASN A 374 0.83 15.55 14.65
CA ASN A 374 0.54 14.17 15.03
C ASN A 374 -0.14 13.43 13.85
N ALA A 375 -0.10 12.10 13.83
CA ALA A 375 -0.66 11.33 12.71
C ALA A 375 -2.15 11.63 12.45
N GLU A 376 -2.93 11.88 13.52
CA GLU A 376 -4.36 12.25 13.46
C GLU A 376 -4.60 13.64 12.85
N GLU A 377 -3.65 14.59 13.00
CA GLU A 377 -3.70 15.93 12.41
C GLU A 377 -3.41 15.87 10.91
N VAL A 378 -2.52 14.96 10.48
CA VAL A 378 -2.27 14.73 9.06
C VAL A 378 -3.47 14.04 8.41
N GLU A 379 -4.17 13.15 9.09
CA GLU A 379 -5.39 12.51 8.57
C GLU A 379 -6.50 13.50 8.22
N GLN A 380 -6.54 14.66 8.87
CA GLN A 380 -7.56 15.69 8.65
C GLN A 380 -7.23 16.66 7.52
N LEU A 381 -6.01 16.65 6.98
CA LEU A 381 -5.62 17.55 5.89
C LEU A 381 -6.35 17.17 4.60
N SER A 382 -6.95 18.16 3.97
CA SER A 382 -7.51 18.13 2.62
C SER A 382 -6.43 17.94 1.55
N PHE A 383 -6.85 17.67 0.31
CA PHE A 383 -5.93 17.57 -0.83
C PHE A 383 -5.07 18.83 -1.00
N ALA A 384 -5.68 20.01 -0.88
CA ALA A 384 -4.99 21.29 -1.03
C ALA A 384 -3.91 21.52 0.05
N GLU A 385 -4.13 21.02 1.26
CA GLU A 385 -3.19 21.14 2.39
C GLU A 385 -2.00 20.19 2.32
N ARG A 386 -2.09 19.11 1.52
CA ARG A 386 -1.03 18.10 1.42
C ARG A 386 -0.16 18.25 0.18
N PHE A 387 -0.78 18.53 -0.97
CA PHE A 387 -0.11 18.40 -2.25
C PHE A 387 0.55 19.70 -2.68
N THR A 388 1.73 19.59 -3.30
CA THR A 388 2.29 20.65 -4.16
C THR A 388 2.24 20.17 -5.60
N LEU A 389 1.70 20.98 -6.51
CA LEU A 389 1.53 20.61 -7.92
C LEU A 389 2.16 21.65 -8.84
N ASP A 390 2.87 21.18 -9.86
CA ASP A 390 3.27 21.97 -11.03
C ASP A 390 3.05 21.15 -12.31
N LEU A 391 1.82 21.19 -12.81
CA LEU A 391 1.35 20.32 -13.87
C LEU A 391 1.09 21.14 -15.14
N GLN A 392 1.58 20.66 -16.27
CA GLN A 392 1.46 21.28 -17.58
C GLN A 392 0.79 20.29 -18.54
N PHE A 393 -0.22 20.75 -19.26
CA PHE A 393 -1.02 19.94 -20.18
C PHE A 393 -1.18 20.64 -21.52
N GLU A 394 -1.23 19.84 -22.59
CA GLU A 394 -1.52 20.26 -23.95
C GLU A 394 -2.57 19.35 -24.59
N ALA A 395 -3.74 19.91 -24.91
CA ALA A 395 -4.76 19.24 -25.73
C ALA A 395 -4.59 19.65 -27.20
N ARG A 396 -4.04 18.74 -28.01
CA ARG A 396 -3.82 18.97 -29.46
C ARG A 396 -5.04 18.65 -30.32
N ASN A 397 -5.87 17.73 -29.83
CA ASN A 397 -7.15 17.37 -30.42
C ASN A 397 -8.29 17.84 -29.51
N PRO A 398 -9.49 18.10 -30.06
CA PRO A 398 -10.59 18.60 -29.25
C PRO A 398 -11.04 17.62 -28.15
N MET A 399 -10.75 17.94 -26.89
CA MET A 399 -11.20 17.19 -25.70
C MET A 399 -12.35 17.92 -25.00
N ASN A 400 -12.98 17.27 -24.01
CA ASN A 400 -14.05 17.88 -23.22
C ASN A 400 -13.51 18.56 -21.94
N VAL A 401 -13.91 19.81 -21.74
CA VAL A 401 -13.78 20.53 -20.48
C VAL A 401 -15.18 20.89 -19.97
N ARG A 402 -15.51 20.46 -18.76
CA ARG A 402 -16.80 20.73 -18.11
C ARG A 402 -16.64 21.80 -17.05
N MET A 403 -17.46 22.84 -17.14
CA MET A 403 -17.61 23.84 -16.09
C MET A 403 -18.97 23.62 -15.44
N ILE A 404 -18.96 23.31 -14.15
CA ILE A 404 -20.14 22.87 -13.39
C ILE A 404 -20.54 23.99 -12.44
N PHE A 405 -21.63 24.69 -12.74
CA PHE A 405 -22.12 25.78 -11.91
C PHE A 405 -23.00 25.27 -10.77
N ALA A 406 -23.91 24.33 -11.09
CA ALA A 406 -24.78 23.71 -10.10
C ALA A 406 -24.90 22.21 -10.40
N PRO A 407 -24.15 21.34 -9.69
CA PRO A 407 -24.10 19.91 -9.97
C PRO A 407 -25.46 19.23 -9.79
N VAL A 408 -26.24 19.66 -8.79
CA VAL A 408 -27.58 19.10 -8.50
C VAL A 408 -28.60 19.52 -9.54
N ALA A 409 -28.61 20.80 -9.92
CA ALA A 409 -29.52 21.32 -10.94
C ALA A 409 -29.13 20.86 -12.35
N GLY A 410 -27.86 20.50 -12.56
CA GLY A 410 -27.30 20.15 -13.86
C GLY A 410 -26.99 21.36 -14.73
N ASP A 411 -26.71 22.52 -14.12
CA ASP A 411 -26.23 23.71 -14.84
C ASP A 411 -24.75 23.52 -15.19
N ILE A 412 -24.48 23.16 -16.45
CA ILE A 412 -23.18 22.68 -16.91
C ILE A 412 -22.89 23.17 -18.32
N ILE A 413 -21.72 23.77 -18.51
CA ILE A 413 -21.09 23.95 -19.82
C ILE A 413 -20.18 22.75 -20.09
N THR A 414 -20.40 22.02 -21.18
CA THR A 414 -19.44 21.05 -21.73
C THR A 414 -18.82 21.67 -22.98
N ALA A 415 -17.64 22.27 -22.84
CA ALA A 415 -16.91 22.86 -23.95
C ALA A 415 -15.98 21.81 -24.57
N GLN A 416 -16.00 21.71 -25.89
CA GLN A 416 -15.06 20.89 -26.66
C GLN A 416 -14.02 21.81 -27.30
N GLY A 417 -12.74 21.45 -27.23
CA GLY A 417 -11.69 22.33 -27.71
C GLY A 417 -10.27 21.85 -27.46
N THR A 418 -9.33 22.67 -27.91
CA THR A 418 -7.87 22.45 -27.80
C THR A 418 -7.27 23.53 -26.93
N GLY A 419 -6.14 23.26 -26.28
CA GLY A 419 -5.55 24.29 -25.43
C GLY A 419 -4.28 23.87 -24.71
N ARG A 420 -3.74 24.83 -23.98
CA ARG A 420 -2.63 24.59 -23.05
C ARG A 420 -3.03 25.12 -21.69
N LEU A 421 -2.70 24.34 -20.67
CA LEU A 421 -3.05 24.63 -19.29
C LEU A 421 -1.87 24.30 -18.39
N ARG A 422 -1.61 25.17 -17.43
CA ARG A 422 -0.75 24.90 -16.28
C ARG A 422 -1.58 25.01 -15.02
N ILE A 423 -1.45 24.03 -14.14
CA ILE A 423 -2.10 23.97 -12.84
C ILE A 423 -0.99 24.02 -11.79
N LEU A 424 -1.11 24.98 -10.88
CA LEU A 424 -0.25 25.13 -9.71
C LEU A 424 -1.10 24.90 -8.46
N LEU A 425 -0.54 24.17 -7.50
CA LEU A 425 -1.03 24.13 -6.12
C LEU A 425 0.19 24.33 -5.23
N GLU A 426 0.21 25.45 -4.50
CA GLU A 426 1.26 25.82 -3.57
C GLU A 426 0.58 26.57 -2.41
N ASP A 427 1.00 26.29 -1.17
CA ASP A 427 0.44 26.91 0.04
C ASP A 427 -1.10 26.88 0.08
N GLU A 428 -1.71 25.72 -0.17
CA GLU A 428 -3.18 25.50 -0.22
C GLU A 428 -3.92 26.25 -1.35
N GLN A 429 -3.21 27.05 -2.15
CA GLN A 429 -3.82 27.87 -3.19
C GLN A 429 -3.68 27.22 -4.57
N VAL A 430 -4.81 26.84 -5.18
CA VAL A 430 -4.83 26.40 -6.58
C VAL A 430 -4.86 27.59 -7.52
N SER A 431 -3.99 27.58 -8.54
CA SER A 431 -3.99 28.54 -9.64
C SER A 431 -3.91 27.82 -10.99
N MET A 432 -4.69 28.29 -11.96
CA MET A 432 -4.72 27.81 -13.33
C MET A 432 -4.31 28.91 -14.30
N PHE A 433 -3.45 28.57 -15.25
CA PHE A 433 -2.98 29.48 -16.29
C PHE A 433 -3.08 28.82 -17.64
N GLY A 434 -3.80 29.43 -18.57
CA GLY A 434 -3.93 28.83 -19.88
C GLY A 434 -5.07 29.36 -20.69
N ARG A 435 -5.16 28.83 -21.90
CA ARG A 435 -6.21 29.14 -22.85
C ARG A 435 -6.71 27.87 -23.50
N PHE A 436 -8.02 27.75 -23.55
CA PHE A 436 -8.75 26.70 -24.23
C PHE A 436 -9.60 27.31 -25.34
N ASP A 437 -9.29 26.96 -26.58
CA ASP A 437 -9.98 27.42 -27.78
C ASP A 437 -11.13 26.47 -28.10
N ILE A 438 -12.35 27.00 -28.08
CA ILE A 438 -13.58 26.23 -28.19
C ILE A 438 -13.88 25.93 -29.67
N SER A 439 -13.96 24.65 -30.00
CA SER A 439 -14.41 24.17 -31.30
C SER A 439 -15.90 23.82 -31.33
N GLY A 440 -16.53 23.61 -30.17
CA GLY A 440 -17.96 23.35 -30.05
C GLY A 440 -18.34 22.97 -28.62
N GLY A 441 -19.52 22.40 -28.43
CA GLY A 441 -19.97 21.91 -27.13
C GLY A 441 -21.44 22.16 -26.87
N ARG A 442 -21.85 22.01 -25.61
CA ARG A 442 -23.23 22.20 -25.17
C ARG A 442 -23.28 22.99 -23.88
N TYR A 443 -24.33 23.80 -23.73
CA TYR A 443 -24.68 24.42 -22.48
C TYR A 443 -26.06 23.96 -22.03
N GLN A 444 -26.11 23.30 -20.88
CA GLN A 444 -27.35 22.96 -20.19
C GLN A 444 -27.59 24.05 -19.14
N PHE A 445 -28.44 25.01 -19.46
CA PHE A 445 -28.82 26.09 -18.54
C PHE A 445 -30.01 25.66 -17.68
N VAL A 446 -29.89 25.88 -16.37
CA VAL A 446 -30.98 25.62 -15.42
C VAL A 446 -31.20 26.83 -14.53
N SER A 447 -32.45 27.28 -14.44
CA SER A 447 -32.82 28.42 -13.59
C SER A 447 -34.07 28.10 -12.77
N GLY A 448 -33.90 28.02 -11.45
CA GLY A 448 -34.93 27.53 -10.53
C GLY A 448 -35.32 26.07 -10.80
N ASP A 449 -36.46 25.63 -10.23
CA ASP A 449 -36.87 24.22 -10.25
C ASP A 449 -37.48 23.73 -11.58
N ILE A 450 -37.71 24.61 -12.55
CA ILE A 450 -38.60 24.32 -13.70
C ILE A 450 -38.08 24.74 -15.07
N PHE A 451 -37.04 25.56 -15.17
CA PHE A 451 -36.57 26.05 -16.46
C PHE A 451 -35.26 25.39 -16.85
N THR A 452 -35.32 24.60 -17.92
CA THR A 452 -34.18 23.92 -18.50
C THR A 452 -34.10 24.23 -19.99
N ARG A 453 -32.95 24.71 -20.45
CA ARG A 453 -32.68 24.89 -21.89
C ARG A 453 -31.32 24.35 -22.27
N ARG A 454 -31.26 23.74 -23.45
CA ARG A 454 -30.04 23.25 -24.08
C ARG A 454 -29.65 24.21 -25.17
N PHE A 455 -28.43 24.71 -25.13
CA PHE A 455 -27.84 25.51 -26.19
C PHE A 455 -26.66 24.75 -26.80
N GLU A 456 -26.49 24.87 -28.11
CA GLU A 456 -25.28 24.41 -28.81
C GLU A 456 -24.24 25.52 -28.76
N ILE A 457 -23.00 25.19 -28.41
CA ILE A 457 -21.89 26.13 -28.36
C ILE A 457 -21.26 26.21 -29.75
N ALA A 458 -21.21 27.41 -30.31
CA ALA A 458 -20.57 27.66 -31.59
C ALA A 458 -19.03 27.71 -31.45
N SER A 459 -18.35 27.31 -32.52
CA SER A 459 -16.89 27.43 -32.64
C SER A 459 -16.42 28.88 -32.61
N GLY A 460 -15.21 29.12 -32.09
CA GLY A 460 -14.57 30.44 -32.07
C GLY A 460 -14.58 31.14 -30.70
N GLY A 461 -15.25 30.54 -29.72
CA GLY A 461 -15.18 30.98 -28.32
C GLY A 461 -13.89 30.54 -27.62
N THR A 462 -13.70 31.00 -26.38
CA THR A 462 -12.46 30.79 -25.61
C THR A 462 -12.75 30.72 -24.11
N ILE A 463 -11.97 29.92 -23.39
CA ILE A 463 -11.89 29.96 -21.93
C ILE A 463 -10.44 30.30 -21.57
N VAL A 464 -10.25 31.30 -20.71
CA VAL A 464 -8.92 31.75 -20.30
C VAL A 464 -8.83 31.78 -18.77
N TRP A 465 -7.81 31.12 -18.23
CA TRP A 465 -7.45 31.15 -16.82
C TRP A 465 -6.18 31.98 -16.61
N GLU A 466 -6.23 32.90 -15.63
CA GLU A 466 -5.14 33.85 -15.31
C GLU A 466 -4.84 33.85 -13.78
N GLY A 467 -5.21 32.79 -13.06
CA GLY A 467 -5.16 32.72 -11.60
C GLY A 467 -6.16 31.70 -11.05
N ASP A 468 -7.06 32.13 -10.18
CA ASP A 468 -8.08 31.28 -9.56
C ASP A 468 -8.92 30.50 -10.61
N PRO A 469 -9.02 29.15 -10.51
CA PRO A 469 -9.86 28.30 -11.37
C PRO A 469 -11.30 28.78 -11.52
N ALA A 470 -11.88 29.32 -10.44
CA ALA A 470 -13.27 29.76 -10.40
C ALA A 470 -13.53 31.05 -11.18
N ASN A 471 -12.48 31.84 -11.41
CA ASN A 471 -12.55 33.16 -12.04
C ASN A 471 -12.12 33.13 -13.52
N ALA A 472 -12.43 32.05 -14.23
CA ALA A 472 -12.14 31.92 -15.64
C ALA A 472 -12.88 32.98 -16.49
N ARG A 473 -12.21 33.53 -17.50
CA ARG A 473 -12.83 34.43 -18.49
C ARG A 473 -13.42 33.60 -19.63
N LEU A 474 -14.74 33.55 -19.70
CA LEU A 474 -15.50 32.84 -20.73
C LEU A 474 -15.91 33.81 -21.86
N ASP A 475 -15.54 33.48 -23.09
CA ASP A 475 -16.08 34.07 -24.32
C ASP A 475 -16.78 32.95 -25.10
N VAL A 476 -18.09 32.82 -24.94
CA VAL A 476 -18.86 31.68 -25.47
C VAL A 476 -20.09 32.20 -26.21
N ASN A 477 -20.24 31.78 -27.47
CA ASN A 477 -21.44 32.03 -28.25
C ASN A 477 -22.31 30.77 -28.27
N ALA A 478 -23.54 30.87 -27.78
CA ALA A 478 -24.47 29.75 -27.71
C ALA A 478 -25.73 30.02 -28.56
N ILE A 479 -26.19 29.00 -29.27
CA ILE A 479 -27.35 29.06 -30.17
C ILE A 479 -28.42 28.04 -29.76
N TYR A 480 -29.70 28.37 -30.01
CA TYR A 480 -30.87 27.54 -29.74
C TYR A 480 -31.77 27.44 -30.97
#